data_AF-A0A9P6XSB5-F1
#
_entry.id   AF-A0A9P6XSB5-F1
#
_cell.length_a   1.000
_cell.length_b   1.000
_cell.length_c   1.000
_cell.angle_alpha   90.00
_cell.angle_beta   90.00
_cell.angle_gamma   90.00
#
_symmetry.space_group_name_H-M   'P 1'
#
loop_
_entity.id
_entity.type
_entity.pdbx_description
1 polymer ?
#
loop_
_entity_poly.entity_id
_entity_poly.type
_entity_poly.pdbx_seq_one_letter_code
_entity_poly.pdbx_strand_id
1 'polypeptide(L)'
;MRPMPVAGADALPADDVIEAWDYDGVRTLAGEQAVAIVGSGLSMADTVLALVAAGHSGPLHVISRHGLLPLPHAHGGLPSFDPATLLPMNLRQRLRWVALALGLCSVSLVGPPG
;
A
#
# COMPACT_ATOMS: atom_id res chain seq x y z
N MET A 1 14.06 -11.47 -8.83
CA MET A 1 13.99 -10.73 -10.10
C MET A 1 14.23 -9.26 -9.79
N ARG A 2 15.32 -8.67 -10.28
CA ARG A 2 15.52 -7.21 -10.18
C ARG A 2 14.52 -6.56 -11.14
N PRO A 3 13.66 -5.62 -10.72
CA PRO A 3 12.75 -4.98 -11.65
C PRO A 3 13.59 -4.34 -12.76
N MET A 4 13.23 -4.63 -14.02
CA MET A 4 13.78 -3.85 -15.13
C MET A 4 13.21 -2.43 -15.03
N PRO A 5 14.04 -1.39 -15.19
CA PRO A 5 13.52 -0.04 -15.33
C PRO A 5 12.52 -0.03 -16.49
N VAL A 6 11.35 0.58 -16.26
CA VAL A 6 10.43 0.87 -17.36
C VAL A 6 11.17 1.82 -18.31
N ALA A 7 11.12 1.52 -19.62
CA ALA A 7 11.73 2.40 -20.61
C ALA A 7 11.18 3.83 -20.43
N GLY A 8 12.06 4.80 -20.18
CA GLY A 8 11.67 6.19 -19.90
C GLY A 8 11.43 6.55 -18.42
N ALA A 9 11.54 5.61 -17.47
CA ALA A 9 11.41 5.92 -16.04
C ALA A 9 12.46 6.95 -15.57
N ASP A 10 13.69 6.84 -16.08
CA ASP A 10 14.78 7.77 -15.77
C ASP A 10 14.60 9.15 -16.45
N ALA A 11 13.59 9.32 -17.30
CA ALA A 11 13.29 10.56 -18.01
C ALA A 11 12.21 11.40 -17.35
N LEU A 12 11.60 10.92 -16.25
CA LEU A 12 10.68 11.73 -15.45
C LEU A 12 11.50 12.81 -14.71
N PRO A 13 11.18 14.10 -14.87
CA PRO A 13 11.75 15.16 -14.07
C PRO A 13 11.59 14.84 -12.58
N ALA A 14 12.62 15.10 -11.77
CA ALA A 14 12.53 14.86 -10.33
C ALA A 14 11.38 15.65 -9.68
N ASP A 15 11.02 16.81 -10.25
CA ASP A 15 9.92 17.65 -9.81
C ASP A 15 8.53 17.01 -10.04
N ASP A 16 8.45 15.99 -10.91
CA ASP A 16 7.22 15.23 -11.19
C ASP A 16 7.10 13.97 -10.31
N VAL A 17 8.07 13.75 -9.40
CA VAL A 17 8.10 12.60 -8.50
C VAL A 17 7.98 13.08 -7.06
N ILE A 18 6.94 12.62 -6.38
CA ILE A 18 6.74 12.86 -4.95
C ILE A 18 6.84 11.54 -4.20
N GLU A 19 7.62 11.55 -3.12
CA GLU A 19 7.74 10.40 -2.23
C GLU A 19 6.42 10.12 -1.52
N ALA A 20 5.99 8.87 -1.48
CA ALA A 20 4.67 8.49 -0.99
C ALA A 20 4.43 8.82 0.51
N TRP A 21 5.50 9.05 1.28
CA TRP A 21 5.44 9.45 2.69
C TRP A 21 5.48 10.97 2.90
N ASP A 22 5.72 11.76 1.85
CA ASP A 22 5.56 13.23 1.88
C ASP A 22 4.10 13.58 1.59
N TYR A 23 3.25 13.44 2.60
CA TYR A 23 1.81 13.68 2.44
C TYR A 23 1.48 15.13 2.12
N ASP A 24 2.31 16.09 2.56
CA ASP A 24 2.14 17.50 2.17
C ASP A 24 2.39 17.67 0.68
N GLY A 25 3.50 17.11 0.17
CA GLY A 25 3.79 17.05 -1.26
C GLY A 25 2.68 16.35 -2.06
N VAL A 26 2.23 15.18 -1.61
CA VAL A 26 1.18 14.39 -2.30
C VAL A 26 -0.09 15.21 -2.48
N ARG A 27 -0.52 15.96 -1.47
CA ARG A 27 -1.74 16.80 -1.59
C ARG A 27 -1.61 17.88 -2.66
N THR A 28 -0.39 18.32 -3.00
CA THR A 28 -0.19 19.32 -4.07
C THR A 28 -0.53 18.76 -5.46
N LEU A 29 -0.55 17.44 -5.62
CA LEU A 29 -0.96 16.75 -6.85
C LEU A 29 -2.49 16.64 -7.00
N ALA A 30 -3.27 17.15 -6.04
CA ALA A 30 -4.72 17.12 -6.13
C ALA A 30 -5.24 17.99 -7.30
N GLY A 31 -6.23 17.48 -8.02
CA GLY A 31 -6.80 18.10 -9.21
C GLY A 31 -7.44 17.07 -10.12
N GLU A 32 -7.48 17.35 -11.42
CA GLU A 32 -8.11 16.51 -12.46
C GLU A 32 -7.10 15.68 -13.27
N GLN A 33 -5.80 15.91 -13.06
CA GLN A 33 -4.72 15.22 -13.77
C GLN A 33 -4.64 13.74 -13.40
N ALA A 34 -4.15 12.92 -14.32
CA ALA A 34 -3.86 11.53 -14.00
C ALA A 34 -2.62 11.42 -13.10
N VAL A 35 -2.69 10.61 -12.04
CA VAL A 35 -1.57 10.34 -11.12
C VAL A 35 -1.22 8.85 -11.16
N ALA A 36 0.06 8.54 -11.33
CA ALA A 36 0.58 7.19 -11.23
C ALA A 36 1.18 6.96 -9.83
N ILE A 37 0.79 5.85 -9.19
CA ILE A 37 1.31 5.44 -7.88
C ILE A 37 2.10 4.13 -8.06
N VAL A 38 3.37 4.15 -7.66
CA VAL A 38 4.24 2.98 -7.74
C VAL A 38 4.17 2.20 -6.44
N GLY A 39 3.71 0.96 -6.52
CA GLY A 39 3.46 0.08 -5.38
C GLY A 39 1.99 0.04 -4.99
N SER A 40 1.56 -1.11 -4.48
CA SER A 40 0.18 -1.38 -4.05
C SER A 40 0.14 -1.80 -2.58
N GLY A 41 1.03 -1.24 -1.76
CA GLY A 41 1.10 -1.50 -0.32
C GLY A 41 0.23 -0.53 0.50
N LEU A 42 0.39 -0.55 1.82
CA LEU A 42 -0.35 0.34 2.72
C LEU A 42 -0.09 1.82 2.41
N SER A 43 1.16 2.20 2.14
CA SER A 43 1.49 3.58 1.77
C SER A 43 0.75 4.08 0.53
N MET A 44 0.44 3.20 -0.44
CA MET A 44 -0.41 3.59 -1.57
C MET A 44 -1.83 3.96 -1.11
N ALA A 45 -2.41 3.20 -0.17
CA ALA A 45 -3.70 3.54 0.39
C ALA A 45 -3.66 4.90 1.11
N ASP A 46 -2.59 5.17 1.88
CA ASP A 46 -2.41 6.46 2.55
C ASP A 46 -2.27 7.62 1.54
N THR A 47 -1.52 7.43 0.46
CA THR A 47 -1.39 8.40 -0.65
C THR A 47 -2.76 8.67 -1.31
N VAL A 48 -3.53 7.63 -1.63
CA VAL A 48 -4.87 7.78 -2.20
C VAL A 48 -5.78 8.56 -1.25
N LEU A 49 -5.78 8.24 0.05
CA LEU A 49 -6.57 8.95 1.04
C LEU A 49 -6.17 10.42 1.15
N ALA A 50 -4.87 10.74 1.10
CA ALA A 50 -4.37 12.11 1.10
C ALA A 50 -4.85 12.89 -0.14
N LEU A 51 -4.80 12.30 -1.34
CA LEU A 51 -5.29 12.90 -2.58
C LEU A 51 -6.79 13.14 -2.55
N VAL A 52 -7.57 12.14 -2.12
CA VAL A 52 -9.03 12.25 -1.99
C VAL A 52 -9.40 13.34 -0.98
N ALA A 53 -8.73 13.39 0.17
CA ALA A 53 -8.96 14.42 1.19
C ALA A 53 -8.61 15.83 0.69
N ALA A 54 -7.66 15.95 -0.23
CA ALA A 54 -7.30 17.20 -0.90
C ALA A 54 -8.19 17.54 -2.11
N GLY A 55 -9.20 16.73 -2.42
CA GLY A 55 -10.17 16.99 -3.49
C GLY A 55 -9.73 16.54 -4.89
N HIS A 56 -8.76 15.62 -5.00
CA HIS A 56 -8.39 15.05 -6.28
C HIS A 56 -9.58 14.28 -6.91
N SER A 57 -9.86 14.56 -8.18
CA SER A 57 -10.95 13.99 -8.97
C SER A 57 -10.47 13.31 -10.25
N GLY A 58 -9.18 13.42 -10.57
CA GLY A 58 -8.54 12.79 -11.72
C GLY A 58 -8.33 11.28 -11.59
N PRO A 59 -7.88 10.62 -12.67
CA PRO A 59 -7.60 9.18 -12.66
C PRO A 59 -6.40 8.81 -11.79
N LEU A 60 -6.53 7.74 -10.99
CA LEU A 60 -5.42 7.15 -10.22
C LEU A 60 -5.01 5.80 -10.82
N HIS A 61 -3.74 5.69 -11.23
CA HIS A 61 -3.18 4.48 -11.82
C HIS A 61 -2.18 3.83 -10.86
N VAL A 62 -2.47 2.63 -10.36
CA VAL A 62 -1.57 1.90 -9.47
C VAL A 62 -0.74 0.88 -10.26
N ILE A 63 0.58 0.96 -10.12
CA ILE A 63 1.54 0.07 -10.77
C ILE A 63 2.15 -0.84 -9.70
N SER A 64 1.89 -2.15 -9.78
CA SER A 64 2.40 -3.13 -8.81
C SER A 64 3.26 -4.19 -9.46
N ARG A 65 4.37 -4.55 -8.80
CA ARG A 65 5.22 -5.66 -9.23
C ARG A 65 4.54 -7.03 -9.08
N HIS A 66 3.63 -7.16 -8.11
CA HIS A 66 3.02 -8.44 -7.74
C HIS A 66 1.51 -8.51 -8.02
N GLY A 67 0.89 -7.39 -8.43
CA GLY A 67 -0.54 -7.34 -8.75
C GLY A 67 -1.46 -7.56 -7.55
N LEU A 68 -0.95 -7.53 -6.33
CA LEU A 68 -1.72 -7.69 -5.09
C LEU A 68 -2.11 -6.32 -4.54
N LEU A 69 -3.38 -6.11 -4.21
CA LEU A 69 -3.80 -4.96 -3.41
C LEU A 69 -3.58 -5.23 -1.92
N PRO A 70 -3.52 -4.17 -1.07
CA PRO A 70 -3.55 -4.36 0.37
C PRO A 70 -4.80 -5.13 0.75
N LEU A 71 -4.69 -6.00 1.75
CA LEU A 71 -5.87 -6.66 2.27
C LEU A 71 -6.81 -5.63 2.86
N PRO A 72 -8.13 -5.77 2.63
CA PRO A 72 -9.09 -4.90 3.29
C PRO A 72 -8.91 -5.03 4.80
N HIS A 73 -9.11 -3.92 5.51
CA HIS A 73 -9.21 -3.96 6.96
C HIS A 73 -10.34 -4.92 7.33
N ALA A 74 -9.99 -6.02 8.01
CA ALA A 74 -10.97 -6.96 8.52
C ALA A 74 -11.88 -6.21 9.50
N HIS A 75 -13.18 -6.25 9.25
CA HIS A 75 -14.16 -5.68 10.16
C HIS A 75 -14.30 -6.69 11.33
N GLY A 76 -13.64 -6.41 12.45
CA GLY A 76 -13.58 -7.29 13.61
C GLY A 76 -12.72 -6.69 14.73
N GLY A 77 -12.89 -7.19 15.95
CA GLY A 77 -12.03 -6.80 17.07
C GLY A 77 -10.61 -7.33 16.87
N LEU A 78 -9.61 -6.57 17.32
CA LEU A 78 -8.26 -7.11 17.45
C LEU A 78 -8.29 -8.36 18.33
N PRO A 79 -7.53 -9.42 18.00
CA PRO A 79 -7.39 -10.54 18.91
C PRO A 79 -6.87 -10.00 20.26
N SER A 80 -7.53 -10.35 21.35
CA SER A 80 -7.01 -10.05 22.68
C SER A 80 -5.79 -10.93 22.93
N PHE A 81 -4.63 -10.33 23.17
CA PHE A 81 -3.42 -11.03 23.55
C PHE A 81 -2.60 -10.19 24.54
N ASP A 82 -1.81 -10.86 25.36
CA ASP A 82 -0.83 -10.20 26.22
C ASP A 82 0.48 -9.98 25.43
N PRO A 83 0.90 -8.73 25.16
CA PRO A 83 2.14 -8.44 24.43
C PRO A 83 3.39 -9.00 25.10
N ALA A 84 3.38 -9.22 26.42
CA ALA A 84 4.52 -9.80 27.13
C ALA A 84 4.85 -11.21 26.63
N THR A 85 3.85 -11.94 26.13
CA THR A 85 4.04 -13.28 25.52
C THR A 85 4.91 -13.26 24.27
N LEU A 86 4.99 -12.12 23.56
CA LEU A 86 5.80 -11.95 22.35
C LEU A 86 7.26 -11.58 22.65
N LEU A 87 7.54 -10.98 23.82
CA LEU A 87 8.87 -10.50 24.19
C LEU A 87 9.96 -11.59 24.14
N PRO A 88 9.76 -12.83 24.62
CA PRO A 88 10.80 -13.85 24.55
C PRO A 88 11.01 -14.43 23.13
N MET A 89 10.11 -14.15 22.19
CA MET A 89 10.18 -14.66 20.82
C MET A 89 11.15 -13.86 19.95
N ASN A 90 11.80 -14.52 18.98
CA ASN A 90 12.52 -13.84 17.91
C ASN A 90 11.56 -13.23 16.87
N LEU A 91 12.06 -12.35 15.99
CA LEU A 91 11.25 -11.64 14.99
C LEU A 91 10.41 -12.57 14.11
N ARG A 92 10.99 -13.68 13.64
CA ARG A 92 10.30 -14.65 12.78
C ARG A 92 9.12 -15.30 13.51
N GLN A 93 9.32 -15.65 14.78
CA GLN A 93 8.28 -16.23 15.63
C GLN A 93 7.14 -15.23 15.88
N ARG A 94 7.47 -13.96 16.18
CA ARG A 94 6.46 -12.89 16.34
C ARG A 94 5.63 -12.69 15.08
N LEU A 95 6.28 -12.57 13.92
CA LEU A 95 5.59 -12.39 12.64
C LEU A 95 4.70 -13.59 12.29
N ARG A 96 5.17 -14.81 12.57
CA ARG A 96 4.36 -16.03 12.36
C ARG A 96 3.15 -16.07 13.29
N TRP A 97 3.31 -15.67 14.55
CA TRP A 97 2.21 -15.58 15.50
C TRP A 97 1.14 -14.58 15.02
N VAL A 98 1.55 -13.38 14.59
CA VAL A 98 0.64 -12.34 14.07
C VAL A 98 -0.10 -12.83 12.82
N ALA A 99 0.60 -13.46 11.88
CA ALA A 99 -0.02 -14.00 10.66
C ALA A 99 -1.09 -15.05 10.96
N LEU A 100 -0.86 -15.92 11.96
CA LEU A 100 -1.82 -16.92 12.41
C LEU A 100 -3.00 -16.27 13.16
N ALA A 101 -2.74 -15.35 14.07
CA ALA A 101 -3.76 -14.66 14.87
C ALA A 101 -4.73 -13.84 14.01
N LEU A 102 -4.26 -13.30 12.88
CA LEU A 102 -5.06 -12.51 11.94
C LEU A 102 -5.68 -13.35 10.81
N GLY A 103 -5.51 -14.68 10.79
CA GLY A 103 -6.06 -15.53 9.73
C GLY A 103 -5.52 -15.23 8.33
N LEU A 104 -4.35 -14.60 8.21
CA LEU A 104 -3.74 -14.14 6.94
C LEU A 104 -3.19 -15.29 6.07
N CYS A 105 -3.59 -16.53 6.37
CA CYS A 105 -3.11 -17.73 5.68
C CYS A 105 -3.90 -18.07 4.40
N SER A 106 -4.96 -17.34 4.06
CA SER A 106 -5.69 -17.52 2.80
C SER A 106 -6.10 -16.19 2.19
N VAL A 107 -5.29 -15.69 1.26
CA VAL A 107 -5.68 -14.59 0.37
C VAL A 107 -6.03 -15.20 -0.97
N SER A 108 -7.31 -15.49 -1.19
CA SER A 108 -7.82 -15.78 -2.53
C SER A 108 -8.04 -14.47 -3.27
N LEU A 109 -7.32 -14.30 -4.38
CA LEU A 109 -7.55 -13.26 -5.38
C LEU A 109 -8.97 -13.42 -5.94
N VAL A 110 -9.92 -12.64 -5.43
CA VAL A 110 -11.19 -12.42 -6.15
C VAL A 110 -10.91 -11.32 -7.18
N GLY A 111 -10.76 -11.74 -8.44
CA GLY A 111 -10.80 -10.82 -9.57
C GLY A 111 -12.22 -10.27 -9.79
N PRO A 112 -12.38 -9.09 -10.40
CA PRO A 112 -13.69 -8.47 -10.58
C PRO A 112 -14.61 -9.33 -11.49
N PRO A 113 -15.94 -9.29 -11.28
CA PRO A 113 -16.89 -9.96 -12.16
C PRO A 113 -16.92 -9.26 -13.54
N GLY A 114 -16.87 -10.05 -14.60
CA GLY A 114 -17.21 -9.63 -15.96
C GLY A 114 -18.68 -9.87 -16.28
#